data_AF-A0AA88Y3W5-F1
#
_entry.id   AF-A0AA88Y3W5-F1
#
_cell.length_a   1.000
_cell.length_b   1.000
_cell.length_c   1.000
_cell.angle_alpha   90.00
_cell.angle_beta   90.00
_cell.angle_gamma   90.00
#
_symmetry.space_group_name_H-M   'P 1'
#
loop_
_entity.id
_entity.type
_entity.pdbx_description
1 polymer ?
#
loop_
_entity_poly.entity_id
_entity_poly.type
_entity_poly.pdbx_seq_one_letter_code
_entity_poly.pdbx_strand_id
1 'polypeptide(L)'
;MAKATSFFDPNAPNVVLKSLYLKYDKDGIGKLNKNELTTLFKDDLGMTDSQSEAYSLLLDKDGDANVSFEEFVAWLKSGEKFKNMEDQSRYYKLQKAVSLFKKYDTDGSQTLDNEEFKKLFVEIGGKPSKLEAAVAELDRDGNGRISFQEFLRWLNWIPMEDF
;
A
#
# COMPACT_ATOMS: atom_id res chain seq x y z
N MET A 1 6.49 -20.96 19.11
CA MET A 1 5.62 -20.59 17.98
C MET A 1 6.21 -21.22 16.73
N ALA A 2 5.49 -22.15 16.08
CA ALA A 2 5.96 -22.74 14.84
C ALA A 2 5.96 -21.65 13.77
N LYS A 3 7.10 -21.40 13.11
CA LYS A 3 7.13 -20.58 11.89
C LYS A 3 6.23 -21.28 10.89
N ALA A 4 5.07 -20.70 10.58
CA ALA A 4 4.33 -21.10 9.39
C ALA A 4 5.30 -20.96 8.21
N THR A 5 5.67 -22.09 7.60
CA THR A 5 6.46 -22.11 6.37
C THR A 5 5.56 -21.59 5.26
N SER A 6 5.47 -20.27 5.14
CA SER A 6 4.81 -19.57 4.03
C SER A 6 5.17 -20.25 2.71
N PHE A 7 4.17 -20.70 1.95
CA PHE A 7 4.40 -21.29 0.63
C PHE A 7 4.89 -20.25 -0.40
N PHE A 8 4.73 -18.97 -0.11
CA PHE A 8 5.30 -17.88 -0.89
C PHE A 8 6.79 -17.66 -0.55
N ASP A 9 7.66 -18.44 -1.22
CA ASP A 9 9.12 -18.23 -1.24
C ASP A 9 9.49 -17.28 -2.40
N PRO A 10 10.22 -16.17 -2.16
CA PRO A 10 10.64 -15.26 -3.23
C PRO A 10 11.49 -15.90 -4.32
N ASN A 11 12.14 -17.04 -4.04
CA ASN A 11 12.94 -17.80 -5.00
C ASN A 11 12.12 -18.82 -5.79
N ALA A 12 10.84 -19.03 -5.45
CA ALA A 12 10.00 -19.97 -6.18
C ALA A 12 9.72 -19.50 -7.62
N PRO A 13 9.53 -20.43 -8.57
CA PRO A 13 9.13 -20.09 -9.94
C PRO A 13 7.79 -19.34 -9.97
N ASN A 14 7.64 -18.37 -10.89
CA ASN A 14 6.41 -17.57 -11.01
C ASN A 14 5.15 -18.43 -11.23
N VAL A 15 5.27 -19.57 -11.90
CA VAL A 15 4.13 -20.49 -12.09
C VAL A 15 3.59 -21.02 -10.76
N VAL A 16 4.49 -21.35 -9.82
CA VAL A 16 4.11 -21.83 -8.48
C VAL A 16 3.48 -20.70 -7.69
N LEU A 17 4.11 -19.51 -7.72
CA LEU A 17 3.57 -18.31 -7.06
C LEU A 17 2.18 -17.94 -7.58
N LYS A 18 1.96 -18.06 -8.90
CA LYS A 18 0.67 -17.76 -9.52
C LYS A 18 -0.40 -18.75 -9.10
N SER A 19 -0.09 -20.04 -9.03
CA SER A 19 -1.04 -21.04 -8.53
C SER A 19 -1.44 -20.82 -7.07
N LEU A 20 -0.48 -20.42 -6.21
CA LEU A 20 -0.76 -20.08 -4.82
C LEU A 20 -1.58 -18.78 -4.70
N TYR A 21 -1.26 -17.78 -5.50
CA TYR A 21 -1.97 -16.51 -5.56
C TYR A 21 -3.45 -16.71 -5.96
N LEU A 22 -3.70 -17.47 -7.04
CA LEU A 22 -5.05 -17.75 -7.54
C LEU A 22 -5.90 -18.61 -6.59
N LYS A 23 -5.31 -19.25 -5.57
CA LYS A 23 -6.06 -19.91 -4.50
C LYS A 23 -6.92 -18.90 -3.72
N TYR A 24 -6.46 -17.66 -3.61
CA TYR A 24 -7.09 -16.60 -2.84
C TYR A 24 -8.03 -15.72 -3.67
N ASP A 25 -7.83 -15.67 -4.99
CA ASP A 25 -8.73 -15.02 -5.95
C ASP A 25 -10.06 -15.81 -6.02
N LYS A 26 -11.05 -15.39 -5.23
CA LYS A 26 -12.34 -16.08 -5.09
C LYS A 26 -13.36 -15.60 -6.11
N ASP A 27 -13.30 -14.31 -6.46
CA ASP A 27 -14.17 -13.73 -7.47
C ASP A 27 -13.70 -14.03 -8.91
N GLY A 28 -12.43 -14.45 -9.08
CA GLY A 28 -11.88 -14.94 -10.33
C GLY A 28 -11.51 -13.83 -11.31
N ILE A 29 -11.31 -12.60 -10.84
CA ILE A 29 -10.96 -11.45 -11.70
C ILE A 29 -9.48 -11.44 -12.08
N GLY A 30 -8.67 -12.34 -11.50
CA GLY A 30 -7.23 -12.42 -11.74
C GLY A 30 -6.41 -11.42 -10.92
N LYS A 31 -7.06 -10.63 -10.06
CA LYS A 31 -6.47 -9.71 -9.08
C LYS A 31 -7.01 -10.06 -7.69
N LEU A 32 -6.30 -9.70 -6.61
CA LEU A 32 -6.81 -9.89 -5.25
C LEU A 32 -7.38 -8.59 -4.73
N ASN A 33 -8.66 -8.60 -4.36
CA ASN A 33 -9.25 -7.48 -3.63
C ASN A 33 -8.73 -7.44 -2.18
N LYS A 34 -9.07 -6.36 -1.45
CA LYS A 34 -8.62 -6.14 -0.05
C LYS A 34 -8.89 -7.34 0.87
N ASN A 35 -10.05 -7.99 0.74
CA ASN A 35 -10.43 -9.09 1.62
C ASN A 35 -9.62 -10.35 1.32
N GLU A 36 -9.49 -10.70 0.04
CA GLU A 36 -8.73 -11.88 -0.41
C GLU A 36 -7.24 -11.75 -0.09
N LEU A 37 -6.67 -10.57 -0.34
CA LEU A 37 -5.29 -10.27 -0.01
C LEU A 37 -5.05 -10.32 1.51
N THR A 38 -6.00 -9.83 2.31
CA THR A 38 -5.94 -9.94 3.77
C THR A 38 -5.95 -11.40 4.22
N THR A 39 -6.77 -12.26 3.63
CA THR A 39 -6.76 -13.70 3.92
C THR A 39 -5.41 -14.33 3.56
N LEU A 40 -4.86 -14.01 2.39
CA LEU A 40 -3.53 -14.48 1.97
C LEU A 40 -2.45 -14.07 2.98
N PHE A 41 -2.43 -12.80 3.38
CA PHE A 41 -1.44 -12.26 4.31
C PHE A 41 -1.53 -12.86 5.71
N LYS A 42 -2.73 -13.12 6.21
CA LYS A 42 -2.93 -13.72 7.52
C LYS A 42 -2.59 -15.21 7.50
N ASP A 43 -3.16 -15.95 6.56
CA ASP A 43 -3.12 -17.41 6.58
C ASP A 43 -1.74 -17.95 6.15
N ASP A 44 -1.14 -17.38 5.10
CA ASP A 44 0.14 -17.87 4.57
C ASP A 44 1.34 -17.06 5.06
N LEU A 45 1.17 -15.76 5.37
CA LEU A 45 2.29 -14.89 5.76
C LEU A 45 2.32 -14.54 7.25
N GLY A 46 1.28 -14.91 8.01
CA GLY A 46 1.21 -14.65 9.45
C GLY A 46 1.15 -13.17 9.83
N MET A 47 0.68 -12.31 8.92
CA MET A 47 0.53 -10.88 9.18
C MET A 47 -0.66 -10.59 10.11
N THR A 48 -0.60 -9.46 10.82
CA THR A 48 -1.75 -8.90 11.54
C THR A 48 -2.70 -8.15 10.60
N ASP A 49 -3.89 -7.80 11.09
CA ASP A 49 -4.84 -6.99 10.31
C ASP A 49 -4.25 -5.62 9.92
N SER A 50 -3.58 -4.94 10.85
CA SER A 50 -2.94 -3.65 10.58
C SER A 50 -1.78 -3.75 9.58
N GLN A 51 -1.03 -4.86 9.61
CA GLN A 51 0.00 -5.11 8.60
C GLN A 51 -0.65 -5.35 7.24
N SER A 52 -1.68 -6.19 7.19
CA SER A 52 -2.38 -6.54 5.95
C SER A 52 -2.97 -5.30 5.27
N GLU A 53 -3.59 -4.40 6.04
CA GLU A 53 -4.11 -3.13 5.53
C GLU A 53 -3.00 -2.20 5.01
N ALA A 54 -1.89 -2.07 5.73
CA ALA A 54 -0.78 -1.25 5.26
C ALA A 54 -0.19 -1.77 3.94
N TYR A 55 -0.06 -3.10 3.81
CA TYR A 55 0.46 -3.71 2.60
C TYR A 55 -0.56 -3.72 1.46
N SER A 56 -1.86 -3.82 1.71
CA SER A 56 -2.86 -3.73 0.64
C SER A 56 -2.77 -2.40 -0.11
N LEU A 57 -2.63 -1.29 0.63
CA LEU A 57 -2.44 0.03 0.05
C LEU A 57 -1.05 0.21 -0.59
N LEU A 58 -0.01 -0.41 -0.02
CA LEU A 58 1.35 -0.28 -0.54
C LEU A 58 1.57 -1.05 -1.84
N LEU A 59 0.92 -2.19 -2.00
CA LEU A 59 1.10 -3.09 -3.14
C LEU A 59 0.25 -2.67 -4.35
N ASP A 60 -0.89 -2.03 -4.13
CA ASP A 60 -1.74 -1.46 -5.18
C ASP A 60 -1.03 -0.24 -5.78
N LYS A 61 -0.41 -0.42 -6.95
CA LYS A 61 0.40 0.59 -7.64
C LYS A 61 -0.43 1.40 -8.61
N ASP A 62 -1.38 0.75 -9.26
CA ASP A 62 -2.26 1.37 -10.25
C ASP A 62 -3.51 2.00 -9.63
N GLY A 63 -3.73 1.82 -8.32
CA GLY A 63 -4.81 2.44 -7.56
C GLY A 63 -6.18 1.86 -7.90
N ASP A 64 -6.23 0.65 -8.45
CA ASP A 64 -7.49 0.03 -8.89
C ASP A 64 -8.23 -0.71 -7.76
N ALA A 65 -7.78 -0.52 -6.52
CA ALA A 65 -8.27 -1.15 -5.30
C ALA A 65 -8.04 -2.67 -5.23
N ASN A 66 -7.26 -3.22 -6.17
CA ASN A 66 -6.86 -4.61 -6.20
C ASN A 66 -5.34 -4.72 -6.33
N VAL A 67 -4.79 -5.87 -5.93
CA VAL A 67 -3.38 -6.17 -6.12
C VAL A 67 -3.26 -7.24 -7.17
N SER A 68 -2.69 -6.88 -8.32
CA SER A 68 -2.35 -7.79 -9.42
C SER A 68 -1.24 -8.77 -9.04
N PHE A 69 -1.12 -9.84 -9.83
CA PHE A 69 -0.06 -10.83 -9.64
C PHE A 69 1.34 -10.19 -9.80
N GLU A 70 1.48 -9.28 -10.76
CA GLU A 70 2.73 -8.57 -11.05
C GLU A 70 3.16 -7.71 -9.86
N GLU A 71 2.24 -6.94 -9.27
CA GLU A 71 2.48 -6.14 -8.07
C GLU A 71 2.86 -7.00 -6.87
N PHE A 72 2.12 -8.07 -6.64
CA PHE A 72 2.39 -9.00 -5.55
C PHE A 72 3.77 -9.66 -5.68
N VAL A 73 4.14 -10.13 -6.88
CA VAL A 73 5.45 -10.78 -7.10
C VAL A 73 6.59 -9.78 -7.04
N ALA A 74 6.41 -8.57 -7.58
CA ALA A 74 7.41 -7.50 -7.48
C ALA A 74 7.70 -7.19 -6.00
N TRP A 75 6.65 -7.04 -5.19
CA TRP A 75 6.80 -6.87 -3.74
C TRP A 75 7.47 -8.08 -3.08
N LEU A 76 7.00 -9.30 -3.35
CA LEU A 76 7.54 -10.51 -2.72
C LEU A 76 9.04 -10.67 -2.99
N LYS A 77 9.48 -10.39 -4.23
CA LYS A 77 10.88 -10.54 -4.66
C LYS A 77 11.79 -9.38 -4.30
N SER A 78 11.23 -8.18 -4.08
CA SER A 78 12.01 -7.01 -3.64
C SER A 78 12.67 -7.22 -2.26
N GLY A 79 12.18 -8.18 -1.47
CA GLY A 79 12.60 -8.39 -0.09
C GLY A 79 12.07 -7.32 0.88
N GLU A 80 11.18 -6.41 0.44
CA GLU A 80 10.56 -5.38 1.28
C GLU A 80 9.73 -5.97 2.42
N LYS A 81 9.19 -7.18 2.24
CA LYS A 81 8.40 -7.95 3.22
C LYS A 81 9.03 -7.98 4.63
N PHE A 82 10.36 -8.07 4.74
CA PHE A 82 11.03 -8.27 6.04
C PHE A 82 11.75 -7.04 6.56
N LYS A 83 12.22 -6.15 5.68
CA LYS A 83 12.93 -4.96 6.12
C LYS A 83 12.00 -4.02 6.88
N ASN A 84 10.75 -3.83 6.45
CA ASN A 84 9.84 -2.89 7.09
C ASN A 84 9.11 -3.48 8.32
N MET A 85 8.90 -4.80 8.40
CA MET A 85 8.23 -5.44 9.54
C MET A 85 9.13 -5.61 10.76
N GLU A 86 10.44 -5.82 10.56
CA GLU A 86 11.39 -5.98 11.67
C GLU A 86 11.88 -4.63 12.22
N ASP A 87 11.79 -3.57 11.41
CA ASP A 87 12.14 -2.21 11.79
C ASP A 87 10.92 -1.46 12.31
N GLN A 88 10.76 -1.48 13.64
CA GLN A 88 9.63 -0.84 14.33
C GLN A 88 9.48 0.66 13.99
N SER A 89 10.57 1.36 13.68
CA SER A 89 10.53 2.78 13.31
C SER A 89 9.88 2.97 11.94
N ARG A 90 10.28 2.17 10.95
CA ARG A 90 9.66 2.22 9.60
C ARG A 90 8.22 1.76 9.60
N TYR A 91 7.91 0.70 10.33
CA TYR A 91 6.52 0.23 10.47
C TYR A 91 5.63 1.28 11.13
N TYR A 92 6.11 1.94 12.18
CA TYR A 92 5.37 3.03 12.84
C TYR A 92 5.09 4.20 11.89
N LYS A 93 6.08 4.60 11.08
CA LYS A 93 5.90 5.65 10.05
C LYS A 93 4.86 5.23 9.01
N LEU A 94 4.91 3.98 8.55
CA LEU A 94 3.93 3.43 7.61
C LEU A 94 2.52 3.47 8.19
N GLN A 95 2.33 3.04 9.45
CA GLN A 95 1.03 3.07 10.13
C GLN A 95 0.48 4.49 10.29
N LYS A 96 1.34 5.47 10.61
CA LYS A 96 0.95 6.89 10.62
C LYS A 96 0.48 7.35 9.25
N ALA A 97 1.22 7.03 8.19
CA ALA A 97 0.84 7.38 6.83
C ALA A 97 -0.50 6.74 6.43
N VAL A 98 -0.70 5.46 6.72
CA VAL A 98 -1.99 4.75 6.48
C VAL A 98 -3.13 5.45 7.21
N SER A 99 -2.92 5.80 8.48
CA SER A 99 -3.95 6.46 9.29
C SER A 99 -4.33 7.83 8.73
N LEU A 100 -3.33 8.60 8.29
CA LEU A 100 -3.54 9.90 7.69
C LEU A 100 -4.25 9.78 6.33
N PHE A 101 -3.79 8.87 5.47
CA PHE A 101 -4.40 8.63 4.16
C PHE A 101 -5.88 8.26 4.29
N LYS A 102 -6.20 7.26 5.13
CA LYS A 102 -7.58 6.82 5.38
C LYS A 102 -8.48 7.88 5.98
N LYS A 103 -7.91 8.85 6.72
CA LYS A 103 -8.69 9.96 7.26
C LYS A 103 -9.25 10.85 6.15
N TYR A 104 -8.56 10.95 5.01
CA TYR A 104 -8.94 11.83 3.91
C TYR A 104 -9.51 11.13 2.70
N ASP A 105 -9.21 9.85 2.50
CA ASP A 105 -9.93 8.99 1.55
C ASP A 105 -11.34 8.74 2.10
N THR A 106 -12.24 9.68 1.82
CA THR A 106 -13.60 9.72 2.37
C THR A 106 -14.60 8.97 1.51
N ASP A 107 -14.31 8.80 0.23
CA ASP A 107 -15.09 7.98 -0.69
C ASP A 107 -14.71 6.49 -0.63
N GLY A 108 -13.59 6.15 0.02
CA GLY A 108 -13.10 4.77 0.16
C GLY A 108 -12.52 4.20 -1.12
N SER A 109 -12.07 5.08 -2.03
CA SER A 109 -11.46 4.72 -3.30
C SER A 109 -10.06 4.13 -3.17
N GLN A 110 -9.43 4.20 -1.98
CA GLN A 110 -8.03 3.84 -1.75
C GLN A 110 -7.04 4.72 -2.51
N THR A 111 -7.51 5.87 -2.99
CA THR A 111 -6.75 6.95 -3.62
C THR A 111 -7.19 8.26 -3.00
N LEU A 112 -6.42 9.34 -3.14
CA LEU A 112 -6.90 10.69 -2.78
C LEU A 112 -7.21 11.47 -4.04
N ASP A 113 -8.43 11.97 -4.16
CA ASP A 113 -8.72 12.98 -5.17
C ASP A 113 -8.11 14.35 -4.79
N ASN A 114 -8.17 15.33 -5.71
CA ASN A 114 -7.61 16.66 -5.48
C ASN A 114 -8.20 17.39 -4.26
N GLU A 115 -9.49 17.23 -3.97
CA GLU A 115 -10.13 17.90 -2.83
C GLU A 115 -9.81 17.19 -1.51
N GLU A 116 -9.71 15.87 -1.51
CA GLU A 116 -9.25 15.06 -0.38
C GLU A 116 -7.79 15.36 -0.04
N PHE A 117 -6.91 15.34 -1.04
CA PHE A 117 -5.50 15.68 -0.85
C PHE A 117 -5.30 17.12 -0.41
N LYS A 118 -6.08 18.07 -0.94
CA LYS A 118 -6.04 19.48 -0.50
C LYS A 118 -6.34 19.65 0.98
N LYS A 119 -7.37 18.96 1.49
CA LYS A 119 -7.70 18.99 2.93
C LYS A 119 -6.55 18.43 3.76
N LEU A 120 -5.97 17.31 3.32
CA LEU A 120 -4.78 16.72 3.94
C LEU A 120 -3.63 17.72 3.94
N PHE A 121 -3.28 18.25 2.78
CA PHE A 121 -2.15 19.14 2.57
C PHE A 121 -2.20 20.35 3.50
N VAL A 122 -3.39 20.95 3.68
CA VAL A 122 -3.57 22.09 4.59
C VAL A 122 -3.45 21.68 6.06
N GLU A 123 -4.02 20.55 6.48
CA GLU A 123 -3.97 20.13 7.89
C GLU A 123 -2.54 19.86 8.34
N ILE A 124 -1.70 19.36 7.44
CA ILE A 124 -0.31 19.05 7.74
C ILE A 124 0.63 20.26 7.59
N GLY A 125 0.07 21.47 7.49
CA GLY A 125 0.83 22.73 7.41
C GLY A 125 1.27 23.14 6.00
N GLY A 126 0.82 22.44 4.97
CA GLY A 126 1.05 22.81 3.58
C GLY A 126 0.40 24.16 3.23
N LYS A 127 1.16 25.02 2.55
CA LYS A 127 0.67 26.34 2.13
C LYS A 127 -0.21 26.21 0.89
N PRO A 128 -1.49 26.65 0.90
CA PRO A 128 -2.39 26.51 -0.26
C PRO A 128 -1.80 26.95 -1.60
N SER A 129 -0.93 27.96 -1.60
CA SER A 129 -0.22 28.43 -2.81
C SER A 129 0.74 27.41 -3.44
N LYS A 130 1.11 26.35 -2.73
CA LYS A 130 1.96 25.25 -3.21
C LYS A 130 1.18 23.99 -3.60
N LEU A 131 -0.15 23.97 -3.41
CA LEU A 131 -0.96 22.78 -3.61
C LEU A 131 -0.84 22.25 -5.05
N GLU A 132 -1.05 23.11 -6.06
CA GLU A 132 -0.98 22.72 -7.47
C GLU A 132 0.37 22.12 -7.84
N ALA A 133 1.47 22.70 -7.33
CA ALA A 133 2.81 22.18 -7.55
C ALA A 133 3.01 20.82 -6.85
N ALA A 134 2.49 20.65 -5.63
CA ALA A 134 2.57 19.39 -4.90
C ALA A 134 1.77 18.28 -5.60
N VAL A 135 0.56 18.58 -6.06
CA VAL A 135 -0.28 17.65 -6.84
C VAL A 135 0.43 17.24 -8.13
N ALA A 136 0.95 18.20 -8.90
CA ALA A 136 1.66 17.92 -10.16
C ALA A 136 2.95 17.11 -9.97
N GLU A 137 3.58 17.18 -8.80
CA GLU A 137 4.78 16.39 -8.47
C GLU A 137 4.43 14.97 -7.98
N LEU A 138 3.25 14.84 -7.38
CA LEU A 138 2.70 13.61 -6.81
C LEU A 138 2.05 12.71 -7.86
N ASP A 139 1.12 13.25 -8.64
CA ASP A 139 0.34 12.57 -9.69
C ASP A 139 1.22 12.34 -10.93
N ARG A 140 2.02 11.26 -10.89
CA ARG A 140 3.04 11.00 -11.92
C ARG A 140 2.49 10.27 -13.13
N ASP A 141 1.46 9.49 -12.94
CA ASP A 141 0.78 8.80 -14.03
C ASP A 141 -0.27 9.70 -14.71
N GLY A 142 -0.63 10.82 -14.09
CA GLY A 142 -1.53 11.84 -14.63
C GLY A 142 -2.99 11.40 -14.59
N ASN A 143 -3.34 10.51 -13.67
CA ASN A 143 -4.70 9.97 -13.55
C ASN A 143 -5.63 10.89 -12.74
N GLY A 144 -5.10 11.97 -12.14
CA GLY A 144 -5.84 12.96 -11.36
C GLY A 144 -6.16 12.53 -9.93
N ARG A 145 -5.58 11.42 -9.48
CA ARG A 145 -5.69 10.84 -8.14
C ARG A 145 -4.29 10.56 -7.61
N ILE A 146 -4.16 10.55 -6.29
CA ILE A 146 -2.88 10.29 -5.62
C ILE A 146 -2.98 8.92 -4.96
N SER A 147 -2.20 7.96 -5.49
CA SER A 147 -2.07 6.63 -4.91
C SER A 147 -1.36 6.69 -3.55
N PHE A 148 -1.52 5.65 -2.73
CA PHE A 148 -0.83 5.58 -1.45
C PHE A 148 0.71 5.58 -1.61
N GLN A 149 1.25 5.01 -2.70
CA GLN A 149 2.68 5.06 -2.95
C GLN A 149 3.17 6.46 -3.29
N GLU A 150 2.45 7.21 -4.11
CA GLU A 150 2.79 8.60 -4.43
C GLU A 150 2.76 9.44 -3.16
N PHE A 151 1.69 9.28 -2.36
CA PHE A 151 1.57 9.90 -1.05
C PHE A 151 2.75 9.59 -0.12
N LEU A 152 3.15 8.32 0.02
CA LEU A 152 4.30 7.94 0.85
C LEU A 152 5.61 8.55 0.37
N ARG A 153 5.82 8.63 -0.95
CA ARG A 153 7.02 9.25 -1.52
C ARG A 153 7.09 10.73 -1.15
N TRP A 154 5.97 11.42 -1.22
CA TRP A 154 5.88 12.82 -0.83
C TRP A 154 5.99 13.04 0.68
N LEU A 155 5.39 12.16 1.50
CA LEU A 155 5.58 12.19 2.95
C LEU A 155 7.06 12.00 3.32
N ASN A 156 7.84 11.23 2.56
CA ASN A 156 9.27 11.12 2.80
C ASN A 156 10.03 12.44 2.57
N TRP A 157 9.42 13.43 1.90
CA TRP A 157 9.94 14.80 1.79
C TRP A 157 9.49 15.72 2.92
N ILE A 158 8.58 15.26 3.78
CA ILE A 158 8.12 15.97 4.97
C ILE A 158 8.73 15.30 6.20
N PRO A 159 9.52 16.02 7.02
CA PRO A 159 10.00 15.48 8.28
C PRO A 159 8.82 15.05 9.16
N MET A 160 8.76 13.77 9.52
CA MET A 160 7.69 13.21 10.36
C MET A 160 7.66 13.79 11.80
N GLU A 161 8.63 14.66 12.14
CA GLU A 161 8.70 15.44 13.38
C GLU A 161 7.84 16.72 13.33
N ASP A 162 7.40 17.12 12.13
CA ASP A 162 6.55 18.30 11.91
C ASP A 162 5.04 18.01 12.12
N PHE A 163 4.72 16.84 12.66
CA PHE A 163 3.36 16.35 12.95
C PHE A 163 3.15 16.04 14.44
#